data_AF-Q6DBR8-F1
#
_entry.id   AF-Q6DBR8-F1
#
_cell.length_a   1.000
_cell.length_b   1.000
_cell.length_c   1.000
_cell.angle_alpha   90.00
_cell.angle_beta   90.00
_cell.angle_gamma   90.00
#
_symmetry.space_group_name_H-M   'P 1'
#
loop_
_entity.id
_entity.type
_entity.pdbx_description
1 polymer ?
#
loop_
_entity_poly.entity_id
_entity_poly.type
_entity_poly.pdbx_seq_one_letter_code
_entity_poly.pdbx_strand_id
1 'polypeptide(L)'
;MAALISENFKFVSLFFKSKDVMIFNGLIGLGTVASQTAYNIFAFNCPCSPKKNYLYGMAAIGVPALTFFVIGLILNRSTWDLVSECRTRGCRKLTLTAASVLMGSIMGRAIVAPITWSVISLLRGEAYVCAFSEFVDPSTLDHFPITTKTVEIMAQFPCKDVPDPYTIYTKVIERQLQYESQLLGWLLVGIVSLSVFLLLCLKSCCSTLGYQQEAYWTQYRANERAIFQRTAEIHAKYNAADCVKNFFGFVALENEEKEVLATCNGIKSVIPRLEWNRVTGVCLYREVENTPLYSRLNKWDLYSKDFGDC
;
A
#
# COMPACT_ATOMS: atom_id res chain seq x y z
N MET A 1 -4.61 -41.06 -5.80
CA MET A 1 -5.27 -39.73 -5.83
C MET A 1 -4.61 -38.71 -4.90
N ALA A 2 -4.21 -39.05 -3.67
CA ALA A 2 -3.56 -38.10 -2.74
C ALA A 2 -2.22 -37.51 -3.23
N ALA A 3 -1.39 -38.29 -3.93
CA ALA A 3 -0.10 -37.82 -4.46
C ALA A 3 -0.26 -36.71 -5.52
N LEU A 4 -1.25 -36.85 -6.40
CA LEU A 4 -1.54 -35.87 -7.47
C LEU A 4 -2.10 -34.55 -6.90
N ILE A 5 -2.89 -34.63 -5.82
CA ILE A 5 -3.39 -33.46 -5.09
C ILE A 5 -2.23 -32.75 -4.37
N SER A 6 -1.31 -33.49 -3.76
CA SER A 6 -0.10 -32.95 -3.11
C SER A 6 0.82 -32.23 -4.10
N GLU A 7 1.06 -32.81 -5.27
CA GLU A 7 1.90 -32.17 -6.30
C GLU A 7 1.23 -30.95 -6.92
N ASN A 8 -0.08 -31.00 -7.18
CA ASN A 8 -0.84 -29.83 -7.62
C ASN A 8 -0.81 -28.72 -6.57
N PHE A 9 -0.94 -29.05 -5.27
CA PHE A 9 -0.87 -28.05 -4.20
C PHE A 9 0.55 -27.48 -4.02
N LYS A 10 1.60 -28.28 -4.23
CA LYS A 10 2.99 -27.80 -4.28
C LYS A 10 3.24 -26.91 -5.48
N PHE A 11 2.78 -27.28 -6.67
CA PHE A 11 2.91 -26.48 -7.89
C PHE A 11 2.17 -25.16 -7.75
N VAL A 12 0.94 -25.20 -7.23
CA VAL A 12 0.12 -24.03 -6.93
C VAL A 12 0.81 -23.15 -5.88
N SER A 13 1.31 -23.70 -4.76
CA SER A 13 2.02 -22.91 -3.75
C SER A 13 3.36 -22.35 -4.25
N LEU A 14 4.09 -23.05 -5.12
CA LEU A 14 5.30 -22.55 -5.81
C LEU A 14 4.95 -21.44 -6.82
N PHE A 15 3.82 -21.56 -7.51
CA PHE A 15 3.30 -20.54 -8.41
C PHE A 15 2.83 -19.30 -7.63
N PHE A 16 2.23 -19.48 -6.45
CA PHE A 16 1.89 -18.40 -5.53
C PHE A 16 3.15 -17.71 -5.00
N LYS A 17 4.14 -18.48 -4.55
CA LYS A 17 5.41 -17.96 -3.98
C LYS A 17 6.30 -17.23 -4.99
N SER A 18 6.13 -17.48 -6.30
CA SER A 18 6.89 -16.81 -7.36
C SER A 18 6.19 -15.58 -7.95
N LYS A 19 4.90 -15.37 -7.67
CA LYS A 19 4.08 -14.28 -8.22
C LYS A 19 3.41 -13.40 -7.16
N ASP A 20 4.01 -13.28 -5.97
CA ASP A 20 3.47 -12.50 -4.84
C ASP A 20 2.94 -11.12 -5.24
N VAL A 21 3.62 -10.40 -6.14
CA VAL A 21 3.23 -9.04 -6.56
C VAL A 21 1.98 -9.03 -7.47
N MET A 22 1.88 -9.96 -8.43
CA MET A 22 0.76 -9.98 -9.39
C MET A 22 -0.53 -10.43 -8.70
N ILE A 23 -0.46 -11.41 -7.81
CA ILE A 23 -1.60 -11.94 -7.08
C ILE A 23 -2.05 -10.95 -6.01
N PHE A 24 -1.12 -10.31 -5.30
CA PHE A 24 -1.45 -9.27 -4.36
C PHE A 24 -2.11 -8.06 -5.03
N ASN A 25 -1.60 -7.60 -6.17
CA ASN A 25 -2.23 -6.53 -6.95
C ASN A 25 -3.62 -6.93 -7.48
N GLY A 26 -3.79 -8.19 -7.92
CA GLY A 26 -5.08 -8.73 -8.33
C GLY A 26 -6.10 -8.82 -7.19
N LEU A 27 -5.67 -9.28 -6.01
CA LEU A 27 -6.49 -9.32 -4.80
C LEU A 27 -6.86 -7.93 -4.31
N ILE A 28 -5.95 -6.95 -4.39
CA ILE A 28 -6.27 -5.54 -4.12
C ILE A 28 -7.32 -5.04 -5.11
N GLY A 29 -7.15 -5.31 -6.41
CA GLY A 29 -8.13 -4.93 -7.43
C GLY A 29 -9.52 -5.49 -7.15
N LEU A 30 -9.60 -6.81 -6.91
CA LEU A 30 -10.85 -7.50 -6.58
C LEU A 30 -11.47 -7.00 -5.27
N GLY A 31 -10.64 -6.84 -4.23
CA GLY A 31 -11.06 -6.32 -2.94
C GLY A 31 -11.59 -4.88 -3.04
N THR A 32 -10.98 -4.05 -3.90
CA THR A 32 -11.43 -2.69 -4.14
C THR A 32 -12.78 -2.70 -4.85
N VAL A 33 -12.94 -3.48 -5.92
CA VAL A 33 -14.22 -3.65 -6.63
C VAL A 33 -15.31 -4.11 -5.66
N ALA A 34 -15.05 -5.13 -4.84
CA ALA A 34 -15.99 -5.64 -3.85
C ALA A 34 -16.35 -4.58 -2.80
N SER A 35 -15.36 -3.85 -2.26
CA SER A 35 -15.57 -2.78 -1.28
C SER A 35 -16.40 -1.64 -1.86
N GLN A 36 -16.17 -1.29 -3.13
CA GLN A 36 -16.95 -0.29 -3.82
C GLN A 36 -18.37 -0.76 -4.05
N THR A 37 -18.56 -2.00 -4.49
CA THR A 37 -19.90 -2.58 -4.69
C THR A 37 -20.66 -2.53 -3.38
N ALA A 38 -20.02 -2.92 -2.28
CA ALA A 38 -20.60 -2.76 -0.95
C ALA A 38 -20.89 -1.29 -0.61
N TYR A 39 -19.94 -0.37 -0.80
CA TYR A 39 -20.12 1.04 -0.44
C TYR A 39 -21.25 1.73 -1.23
N ASN A 40 -21.32 1.53 -2.54
CA ASN A 40 -22.38 2.13 -3.35
C ASN A 40 -23.73 1.47 -3.09
N ILE A 41 -23.78 0.14 -2.91
CA ILE A 41 -25.03 -0.55 -2.58
C ILE A 41 -25.53 -0.17 -1.19
N PHE A 42 -24.63 0.02 -0.21
CA PHE A 42 -25.02 0.16 1.20
C PHE A 42 -24.96 1.59 1.76
N ALA A 43 -24.30 2.56 1.11
CA ALA A 43 -24.04 3.85 1.75
C ALA A 43 -24.19 5.10 0.87
N PHE A 44 -24.14 5.02 -0.46
CA PHE A 44 -24.14 6.22 -1.30
C PHE A 44 -25.57 6.71 -1.60
N ASN A 45 -25.98 7.82 -0.98
CA ASN A 45 -27.25 8.50 -1.25
C ASN A 45 -26.98 9.98 -1.50
N CYS A 46 -27.24 10.46 -2.71
CA CYS A 46 -27.02 11.87 -3.05
C CYS A 46 -28.00 12.76 -2.26
N PRO A 47 -27.55 13.86 -1.63
CA PRO A 47 -28.43 14.71 -0.81
C PRO A 47 -29.41 15.58 -1.62
N CYS A 48 -29.24 15.65 -2.94
CA CYS A 48 -30.07 16.40 -3.89
C CYS A 48 -30.41 17.83 -3.45
N SER A 49 -29.37 18.53 -2.99
CA SER A 49 -29.44 19.89 -2.47
C SER A 49 -28.24 20.68 -2.96
N PRO A 50 -28.44 21.93 -3.45
CA PRO A 50 -27.34 22.78 -3.92
C PRO A 50 -26.20 22.89 -2.89
N LYS A 51 -24.97 22.93 -3.37
CA LYS A 51 -23.70 22.94 -2.61
C LYS A 51 -23.41 21.67 -1.81
N LYS A 52 -24.43 20.98 -1.30
CA LYS A 52 -24.26 19.71 -0.56
C LYS A 52 -23.89 18.57 -1.50
N ASN A 53 -24.46 18.57 -2.69
CA ASN A 53 -24.18 17.62 -3.76
C ASN A 53 -22.69 17.53 -4.09
N TYR A 54 -22.07 18.66 -4.44
CA TYR A 54 -20.63 18.74 -4.70
C TYR A 54 -19.79 18.23 -3.51
N LEU A 55 -20.06 18.74 -2.30
CA LEU A 55 -19.30 18.34 -1.10
C LEU A 55 -19.43 16.84 -0.81
N TYR A 56 -20.63 16.29 -0.88
CA TYR A 56 -20.88 14.88 -0.59
C TYR A 56 -20.28 13.96 -1.67
N GLY A 57 -20.48 14.26 -2.95
CA GLY A 57 -19.91 13.48 -4.05
C GLY A 57 -18.38 13.51 -4.04
N MET A 58 -17.76 14.67 -3.81
CA MET A 58 -16.31 14.79 -3.67
C MET A 58 -15.78 14.06 -2.42
N ALA A 59 -16.48 14.14 -1.28
CA ALA A 59 -16.10 13.41 -0.07
C ALA A 59 -16.20 11.88 -0.26
N ALA A 60 -17.23 11.39 -0.94
CA ALA A 60 -17.42 9.97 -1.23
C ALA A 60 -16.29 9.38 -2.09
N ILE A 61 -15.68 10.19 -2.98
CA ILE A 61 -14.50 9.79 -3.74
C ILE A 61 -13.22 9.96 -2.90
N GLY A 62 -13.02 11.15 -2.31
CA GLY A 62 -11.75 11.55 -1.71
C GLY A 62 -11.45 10.94 -0.34
N VAL A 63 -12.45 10.81 0.54
CA VAL A 63 -12.23 10.32 1.92
C VAL A 63 -11.79 8.85 1.95
N PRO A 64 -12.43 7.92 1.21
CA PRO A 64 -11.94 6.55 1.16
C PRO A 64 -10.58 6.44 0.45
N ALA A 65 -10.32 7.22 -0.59
CA ALA A 65 -9.01 7.30 -1.24
C ALA A 65 -7.91 7.73 -0.25
N LEU A 66 -8.15 8.79 0.53
CA LEU A 66 -7.21 9.24 1.57
C LEU A 66 -7.03 8.17 2.66
N THR A 67 -8.10 7.48 3.06
CA THR A 67 -8.04 6.40 4.05
C THR A 67 -7.15 5.26 3.56
N PHE A 68 -7.34 4.80 2.32
CA PHE A 68 -6.48 3.78 1.72
C PHE A 68 -5.03 4.25 1.59
N PHE A 69 -4.79 5.53 1.31
CA PHE A 69 -3.45 6.10 1.21
C PHE A 69 -2.73 6.03 2.57
N VAL A 70 -3.41 6.46 3.64
CA VAL A 70 -2.88 6.42 5.01
C VAL A 70 -2.60 4.98 5.45
N ILE A 71 -3.54 4.05 5.21
CA ILE A 71 -3.33 2.62 5.49
C ILE A 71 -2.12 2.09 4.71
N GLY A 72 -1.98 2.44 3.43
CA GLY A 72 -0.83 2.09 2.60
C GLY A 72 0.49 2.58 3.17
N LEU A 73 0.54 3.81 3.71
CA LEU A 73 1.73 4.34 4.38
C LEU A 73 2.07 3.59 5.68
N ILE A 74 1.05 3.27 6.49
CA ILE A 74 1.20 2.57 7.78
C ILE A 74 1.70 1.12 7.57
N LEU A 75 1.16 0.41 6.58
CA LEU A 75 1.53 -0.99 6.31
C LEU A 75 2.89 -1.11 5.62
N ASN A 76 3.40 -0.03 5.01
CA ASN A 76 4.68 -0.05 4.32
C ASN A 76 5.86 -0.01 5.30
N ARG A 77 6.60 -1.12 5.40
CA ARG A 77 7.79 -1.24 6.27
C ARG A 77 8.86 -0.19 5.97
N SER A 78 9.02 0.23 4.71
CA SER A 78 10.00 1.25 4.32
C SER A 78 9.69 2.61 4.96
N THR A 79 8.42 2.91 5.24
CA THR A 79 8.01 4.10 6.00
C THR A 79 8.65 4.09 7.39
N TRP A 80 8.57 2.95 8.09
CA TRP A 80 9.12 2.80 9.43
C TRP A 80 10.66 2.74 9.43
N ASP A 81 11.27 2.17 8.39
CA ASP A 81 12.72 2.22 8.19
C ASP A 81 13.21 3.68 8.01
N LEU A 82 12.46 4.51 7.27
CA LEU A 82 12.77 5.93 7.10
C LEU A 82 12.57 6.71 8.40
N VAL A 83 11.43 6.51 9.08
CA VAL A 83 11.14 7.14 10.39
C VAL A 83 12.21 6.78 11.41
N SER A 84 12.64 5.51 11.45
CA SER A 84 13.68 5.07 12.37
C SER A 84 15.06 5.64 12.03
N GLU A 85 15.41 5.80 10.75
CA GLU A 85 16.64 6.47 10.32
C GLU A 85 16.65 7.95 10.73
N CYS A 86 15.53 8.66 10.56
CA CYS A 86 15.41 10.05 11.02
C CYS A 86 15.45 10.14 12.55
N ARG A 87 14.74 9.26 13.27
CA ARG A 87 14.72 9.25 14.74
C ARG A 87 16.09 8.95 15.36
N THR A 88 16.83 8.00 14.80
CA THR A 88 18.09 7.52 15.40
C THR A 88 19.33 8.26 14.90
N ARG A 89 19.32 8.76 13.67
CA ARG A 89 20.49 9.36 13.01
C ARG A 89 20.23 10.76 12.46
N GLY A 90 19.07 11.37 12.77
CA GLY A 90 18.69 12.70 12.33
C GLY A 90 18.61 12.84 10.81
N CYS A 91 18.47 11.73 10.08
CA CYS A 91 18.53 11.68 8.61
C CYS A 91 19.79 12.33 7.99
N ARG A 92 20.86 12.53 8.78
CA ARG A 92 22.11 13.21 8.34
C ARG A 92 22.85 12.49 7.22
N LYS A 93 22.71 11.16 7.15
CA LYS A 93 23.36 10.31 6.13
C LYS A 93 22.50 10.07 4.90
N LEU A 94 21.26 10.55 4.89
CA LEU A 94 20.33 10.38 3.79
C LEU A 94 20.52 11.54 2.81
N THR A 95 21.11 11.27 1.66
CA THR A 95 21.22 12.28 0.60
C THR A 95 19.82 12.64 0.10
N LEU A 96 19.63 13.86 -0.39
CA LEU A 96 18.35 14.30 -0.96
C LEU A 96 17.86 13.34 -2.05
N THR A 97 18.77 12.88 -2.92
CA THR A 97 18.49 11.90 -3.96
C THR A 97 17.95 10.58 -3.39
N ALA A 98 18.59 10.05 -2.35
CA ALA A 98 18.13 8.83 -1.71
C ALA A 98 16.80 9.02 -0.99
N ALA A 99 16.60 10.16 -0.33
CA ALA A 99 15.32 10.51 0.29
C ALA A 99 14.20 10.53 -0.75
N SER A 100 14.43 11.16 -1.90
CA SER A 100 13.46 11.22 -3.00
C SER A 100 13.15 9.84 -3.58
N VAL A 101 14.15 8.98 -3.78
CA VAL A 101 13.94 7.60 -4.25
C VAL A 101 13.12 6.78 -3.26
N LEU A 102 13.43 6.90 -1.96
CA LEU A 102 12.68 6.21 -0.91
C LEU A 102 11.25 6.72 -0.80
N MET A 103 11.05 8.03 -0.81
CA MET A 103 9.72 8.64 -0.78
C MET A 103 8.91 8.24 -2.01
N GLY A 104 9.52 8.26 -3.21
CA GLY A 104 8.88 7.78 -4.43
C GLY A 104 8.47 6.30 -4.33
N SER A 105 9.31 5.45 -3.75
CA SER A 105 8.99 4.03 -3.50
C SER A 105 7.87 3.85 -2.47
N ILE A 106 7.86 4.66 -1.39
CA ILE A 106 6.83 4.63 -0.35
C ILE A 106 5.49 5.11 -0.91
N MET A 107 5.48 6.29 -1.53
CA MET A 107 4.29 6.89 -2.13
C MET A 107 3.76 6.03 -3.26
N GLY A 108 4.62 5.55 -4.17
CA GLY A 108 4.23 4.72 -5.30
C GLY A 108 3.48 3.44 -4.88
N ARG A 109 3.85 2.82 -3.75
CA ARG A 109 3.12 1.68 -3.18
C ARG A 109 1.83 2.10 -2.48
N ALA A 110 1.84 3.23 -1.77
CA ALA A 110 0.69 3.71 -1.01
C ALA A 110 -0.45 4.26 -1.89
N ILE A 111 -0.14 4.79 -3.08
CA ILE A 111 -1.16 5.35 -4.00
C ILE A 111 -1.92 4.32 -4.82
N VAL A 112 -1.50 3.04 -4.86
CA VAL A 112 -2.13 1.99 -5.69
C VAL A 112 -3.61 1.81 -5.37
N ALA A 113 -3.96 1.62 -4.08
CA ALA A 113 -5.35 1.46 -3.67
C ALA A 113 -6.18 2.76 -3.83
N PRO A 114 -5.70 3.96 -3.45
CA PRO A 114 -6.37 5.24 -3.72
C PRO A 114 -6.70 5.49 -5.19
N ILE A 115 -5.75 5.20 -6.09
CA ILE A 115 -5.96 5.34 -7.54
C ILE A 115 -7.00 4.33 -8.00
N THR A 116 -6.86 3.06 -7.62
CA THR A 116 -7.84 2.01 -7.97
C THR A 116 -9.24 2.38 -7.51
N TRP A 117 -9.39 2.88 -6.28
CA TRP A 117 -10.67 3.40 -5.77
C TRP A 117 -11.18 4.54 -6.64
N SER A 118 -10.37 5.57 -6.89
CA SER A 118 -10.79 6.73 -7.67
C SER A 118 -11.23 6.35 -9.09
N VAL A 119 -10.48 5.46 -9.74
CA VAL A 119 -10.81 4.93 -11.07
C VAL A 119 -12.18 4.25 -11.06
N ILE A 120 -12.41 3.31 -10.14
CA ILE A 120 -13.68 2.58 -10.13
C ILE A 120 -14.85 3.50 -9.74
N SER A 121 -14.65 4.47 -8.84
CA SER A 121 -15.67 5.47 -8.50
C SER A 121 -16.05 6.32 -9.71
N LEU A 122 -15.06 6.73 -10.51
CA LEU A 122 -15.28 7.47 -11.76
C LEU A 122 -15.94 6.60 -12.84
N LEU A 123 -15.53 5.34 -12.99
CA LEU A 123 -16.15 4.44 -13.97
C LEU A 123 -17.61 4.12 -13.65
N ARG A 124 -17.99 4.13 -12.37
CA ARG A 124 -19.39 4.03 -11.94
C ARG A 124 -20.18 5.32 -12.17
N GLY A 125 -19.55 6.47 -11.95
CA GLY A 125 -20.12 7.77 -12.27
C GLY A 125 -21.14 8.32 -11.27
N GLU A 126 -21.72 7.53 -10.37
CA GLU A 126 -22.75 7.97 -9.41
C GLU A 126 -22.31 9.18 -8.57
N ALA A 127 -21.10 9.13 -8.01
CA ALA A 127 -20.55 10.24 -7.20
C ALA A 127 -20.25 11.48 -8.04
N TYR A 128 -19.81 11.32 -9.29
CA TYR A 128 -19.57 12.41 -10.22
C TYR A 128 -20.87 13.07 -10.67
N VAL A 129 -21.88 12.28 -11.04
CA VAL A 129 -23.23 12.77 -11.36
C VAL A 129 -23.79 13.55 -10.19
N CYS A 130 -23.71 13.01 -8.96
CA CYS A 130 -24.14 13.74 -7.77
C CYS A 130 -23.39 15.07 -7.60
N ALA A 131 -22.05 15.07 -7.71
CA ALA A 131 -21.23 16.25 -7.49
C ALA A 131 -21.42 17.36 -8.54
N PHE A 132 -21.65 16.99 -9.79
CA PHE A 132 -21.61 17.91 -10.93
C PHE A 132 -22.97 18.28 -11.51
N SER A 133 -24.07 17.64 -11.10
CA SER A 133 -25.40 17.95 -11.64
C SER A 133 -25.80 19.41 -11.46
N GLU A 134 -25.42 20.06 -10.36
CA GLU A 134 -25.74 21.47 -10.11
C GLU A 134 -24.98 22.47 -11.01
N PHE A 135 -23.93 22.01 -11.71
CA PHE A 135 -23.08 22.84 -12.57
C PHE A 135 -23.35 22.65 -14.07
N VAL A 136 -24.32 21.82 -14.44
CA VAL A 136 -24.73 21.66 -15.84
C VAL A 136 -25.37 22.96 -16.32
N ASP A 137 -24.85 23.50 -17.42
CA ASP A 137 -25.40 24.70 -18.03
C ASP A 137 -26.76 24.38 -18.69
N PRO A 138 -27.87 24.98 -18.25
CA PRO A 138 -29.18 24.77 -18.89
C PRO A 138 -29.20 25.19 -20.37
N SER A 139 -28.31 26.09 -20.80
CA SER A 139 -28.27 26.57 -22.19
C SER A 139 -27.83 25.50 -23.18
N THR A 140 -27.17 24.44 -22.72
CA THR A 140 -26.76 23.31 -23.56
C THR A 140 -27.88 22.27 -23.73
N LEU A 141 -29.03 22.45 -23.07
CA LEU A 141 -30.16 21.54 -23.13
C LEU A 141 -31.27 22.11 -24.03
N ASP A 142 -31.63 21.34 -25.06
CA ASP A 142 -32.66 21.75 -26.02
C ASP A 142 -34.00 22.05 -25.33
N HIS A 143 -34.52 23.26 -25.57
CA HIS A 143 -35.82 23.74 -25.07
C HIS A 143 -35.98 23.69 -23.55
N PHE A 144 -34.89 23.80 -22.77
CA PHE A 144 -34.96 23.78 -21.31
C PHE A 144 -35.89 24.88 -20.77
N PRO A 145 -36.91 24.56 -19.95
CA PRO A 145 -37.84 25.56 -19.44
C PRO A 145 -37.14 26.66 -18.62
N ILE A 146 -37.49 27.91 -18.90
CA ILE A 146 -36.94 29.06 -18.15
C ILE A 146 -37.45 29.00 -16.71
N THR A 147 -36.54 29.08 -15.76
CA THR A 147 -36.83 29.04 -14.32
C THR A 147 -35.85 29.89 -13.53
N THR A 148 -36.31 30.47 -12.43
CA THR A 148 -35.45 31.19 -11.47
C THR A 148 -34.75 30.26 -10.49
N LYS A 149 -35.19 28.97 -10.44
CA LYS A 149 -34.69 27.94 -9.52
C LYS A 149 -33.81 26.90 -10.22
N THR A 150 -33.08 27.32 -11.24
CA THR A 150 -32.28 26.40 -12.08
C THR A 150 -31.35 25.52 -11.24
N VAL A 151 -30.57 26.11 -10.33
CA VAL A 151 -29.59 25.36 -9.51
C VAL A 151 -30.28 24.35 -8.59
N GLU A 152 -31.43 24.70 -8.01
CA GLU A 152 -32.21 23.79 -7.15
C GLU A 152 -32.74 22.57 -7.94
N ILE A 153 -33.27 22.82 -9.14
CA ILE A 153 -33.76 21.77 -10.04
C ILE A 153 -32.59 20.91 -10.54
N MET A 154 -31.48 21.55 -10.92
CA MET A 154 -30.26 20.87 -11.38
C MET A 154 -29.69 19.93 -10.32
N ALA A 155 -29.70 20.33 -9.05
CA ALA A 155 -29.25 19.50 -7.94
C ALA A 155 -30.15 18.27 -7.68
N GLN A 156 -31.38 18.21 -8.19
CA GLN A 156 -32.33 17.11 -7.96
C GLN A 156 -32.23 15.98 -8.99
N PHE A 157 -31.60 16.21 -10.15
CA PHE A 157 -31.46 15.19 -11.19
C PHE A 157 -30.87 13.86 -10.72
N PRO A 158 -29.84 13.81 -9.84
CA PRO A 158 -29.28 12.54 -9.35
C PRO A 158 -30.28 11.65 -8.60
N CYS A 159 -31.26 12.24 -7.91
CA CYS A 159 -32.28 11.50 -7.16
C CYS A 159 -33.48 11.10 -8.01
N LYS A 160 -33.58 11.61 -9.25
CA LYS A 160 -34.75 11.44 -10.14
C LYS A 160 -36.04 12.05 -9.57
N ASP A 161 -35.90 12.99 -8.62
CA ASP A 161 -37.00 13.68 -7.92
C ASP A 161 -37.25 15.09 -8.52
N VAL A 162 -37.24 15.20 -9.85
CA VAL A 162 -37.46 16.47 -10.55
C VAL A 162 -38.93 16.68 -10.92
N PRO A 163 -39.44 17.93 -10.93
CA PRO A 163 -40.82 18.20 -11.35
C PRO A 163 -41.09 17.87 -12.82
N ASP A 164 -42.36 17.61 -13.16
CA ASP A 164 -42.80 17.02 -14.43
C ASP A 164 -42.45 17.72 -15.77
N PRO A 165 -42.09 19.02 -15.88
CA PRO A 165 -41.53 19.51 -17.15
C PRO A 165 -40.04 19.18 -17.32
N TYR A 166 -39.33 18.79 -16.25
CA TYR A 166 -37.88 18.55 -16.27
C TYR A 166 -37.49 17.08 -16.35
N THR A 167 -38.41 16.15 -16.07
CA THR A 167 -38.18 14.69 -16.04
C THR A 167 -37.56 14.14 -17.33
N ILE A 168 -37.85 14.76 -18.49
CA ILE A 168 -37.28 14.37 -19.78
C ILE A 168 -35.75 14.59 -19.85
N TYR A 169 -35.23 15.58 -19.13
CA TYR A 169 -33.80 15.92 -19.12
C TYR A 169 -32.98 15.02 -18.19
N THR A 170 -33.62 14.31 -17.25
CA THR A 170 -32.93 13.43 -16.30
C THR A 170 -32.01 12.44 -17.00
N LYS A 171 -32.49 11.74 -18.04
CA LYS A 171 -31.68 10.78 -18.79
C LYS A 171 -30.58 11.44 -19.62
N VAL A 172 -30.81 12.67 -20.09
CA VAL A 172 -29.84 13.43 -20.90
C VAL A 172 -28.67 13.87 -20.04
N ILE A 173 -28.96 14.51 -18.90
CA ILE A 173 -27.98 14.99 -17.93
C ILE A 173 -27.22 13.83 -17.30
N GLU A 174 -27.93 12.78 -16.87
CA GLU A 174 -27.31 11.58 -16.31
C GLU A 174 -26.32 10.96 -17.30
N ARG A 175 -26.72 10.80 -18.57
CA ARG A 175 -25.84 10.24 -19.61
C ARG A 175 -24.62 11.12 -19.88
N GLN A 176 -24.81 12.44 -19.97
CA GLN A 176 -23.71 13.38 -20.20
C GLN A 176 -22.67 13.29 -19.07
N LEU A 177 -23.11 13.40 -17.82
CA LEU A 177 -22.22 13.35 -16.66
C LEU A 177 -21.60 11.97 -16.45
N GLN A 178 -22.33 10.89 -16.72
CA GLN A 178 -21.77 9.53 -16.69
C GLN A 178 -20.67 9.35 -17.74
N TYR A 179 -20.87 9.84 -18.95
CA TYR A 179 -19.85 9.81 -20.01
C TYR A 179 -18.60 10.58 -19.59
N GLU A 180 -18.74 11.80 -19.07
CA GLU A 180 -17.60 12.60 -18.61
C GLU A 180 -16.84 11.90 -17.49
N SER A 181 -17.56 11.33 -16.51
CA SER A 181 -16.97 10.57 -15.42
C SER A 181 -16.19 9.35 -15.91
N GLN A 182 -16.79 8.56 -16.80
CA GLN A 182 -16.15 7.36 -17.36
C GLN A 182 -14.95 7.72 -18.23
N LEU A 183 -15.03 8.78 -19.02
CA LEU A 183 -13.92 9.30 -19.80
C LEU A 183 -12.76 9.69 -18.89
N LEU A 184 -13.01 10.46 -17.81
CA LEU A 184 -12.00 10.80 -16.81
C LEU A 184 -11.41 9.55 -16.14
N GLY A 185 -12.23 8.55 -15.83
CA GLY A 185 -11.79 7.26 -15.30
C GLY A 185 -10.81 6.54 -16.23
N TRP A 186 -11.13 6.44 -17.53
CA TRP A 186 -10.25 5.83 -18.53
C TRP A 186 -8.99 6.63 -18.80
N LEU A 187 -9.08 7.96 -18.85
CA LEU A 187 -7.91 8.84 -18.98
C LEU A 187 -6.97 8.66 -17.79
N LEU A 188 -7.50 8.58 -16.57
CA LEU A 188 -6.72 8.32 -15.36
C LEU A 188 -6.01 6.97 -15.43
N VAL A 189 -6.68 5.90 -15.88
CA VAL A 189 -6.05 4.58 -16.10
C VAL A 189 -4.91 4.67 -17.12
N GLY A 190 -5.12 5.35 -18.24
CA GLY A 190 -4.10 5.54 -19.27
C GLY A 190 -2.88 6.30 -18.76
N ILE A 191 -3.10 7.44 -18.10
CA ILE A 191 -2.03 8.28 -17.53
C ILE A 191 -1.24 7.51 -16.48
N VAL A 192 -1.91 6.81 -15.56
CA VAL A 192 -1.25 6.02 -14.52
C VAL A 192 -0.45 4.88 -15.12
N SER A 193 -1.01 4.15 -16.09
CA SER A 193 -0.32 3.04 -16.76
C SER A 193 0.95 3.51 -17.48
N LEU A 194 0.86 4.61 -18.23
CA LEU A 194 2.01 5.22 -18.90
C LEU A 194 3.04 5.71 -17.88
N SER A 195 2.61 6.35 -16.80
CA SER A 195 3.50 6.84 -15.74
C SER A 195 4.24 5.69 -15.06
N VAL A 196 3.56 4.59 -14.73
CA VAL A 196 4.17 3.39 -14.15
C VAL A 196 5.19 2.79 -15.12
N PHE A 197 4.86 2.67 -16.41
CA PHE A 197 5.78 2.19 -17.43
C PHE A 197 7.05 3.05 -17.50
N LEU A 198 6.90 4.37 -17.63
CA LEU A 198 8.02 5.30 -17.69
C LEU A 198 8.88 5.25 -16.41
N LEU A 199 8.26 5.16 -15.23
CA LEU A 199 8.98 5.04 -13.97
C LEU A 199 9.76 3.72 -13.86
N LEU A 200 9.22 2.61 -14.36
CA LEU A 200 9.91 1.33 -14.40
C LEU A 200 11.09 1.36 -15.38
N CYS A 201 10.93 1.99 -16.55
CA CYS A 201 12.02 2.22 -17.49
C CYS A 201 13.12 3.09 -16.86
N LEU A 202 12.77 4.24 -16.27
CA LEU A 202 13.71 5.13 -15.60
C LEU A 202 14.43 4.44 -14.44
N LYS A 203 13.70 3.68 -13.61
CA LYS A 203 14.28 2.89 -12.52
C LYS A 203 15.31 1.88 -13.07
N SER A 204 15.00 1.21 -14.17
CA SER A 204 15.88 0.22 -14.79
C SER A 204 17.11 0.88 -15.42
N CYS A 205 16.95 2.02 -16.08
CA CYS A 205 18.05 2.78 -16.68
C CYS A 205 18.96 3.48 -15.65
N CYS A 206 18.41 3.91 -14.51
CA CYS A 206 19.16 4.59 -13.44
C CYS A 206 19.67 3.63 -12.35
N SER A 207 19.31 2.35 -12.39
CA SER A 207 19.83 1.37 -11.44
C SER A 207 21.31 1.12 -11.74
N THR A 208 22.17 1.35 -10.76
CA THR A 208 23.59 0.98 -10.84
C THR A 208 23.78 -0.53 -10.75
N LEU A 209 22.77 -1.25 -10.25
CA LEU A 209 22.75 -2.70 -10.09
C LEU A 209 22.18 -3.36 -11.35
N GLY A 210 22.84 -4.40 -11.83
CA GLY A 210 22.28 -5.29 -12.85
C GLY A 210 21.02 -6.00 -12.33
N TYR A 211 20.09 -6.35 -13.23
CA TYR A 211 18.79 -6.92 -12.85
C TYR A 211 18.91 -8.21 -12.00
N GLN A 212 19.91 -9.05 -12.28
CA GLN A 212 20.17 -10.28 -11.48
C GLN A 212 20.61 -9.94 -10.05
N GLN A 213 21.46 -8.91 -9.90
CA GLN A 213 21.95 -8.47 -8.60
C GLN A 213 20.83 -7.80 -7.79
N GLU A 214 19.94 -7.06 -8.44
CA GLU A 214 18.74 -6.52 -7.79
C GLU A 214 17.78 -7.63 -7.33
N ALA A 215 17.57 -8.66 -8.16
CA ALA A 215 16.77 -9.83 -7.79
C ALA A 215 17.38 -10.58 -6.60
N TYR A 216 18.70 -10.82 -6.64
CA TYR A 216 19.44 -11.40 -5.52
C TYR A 216 19.30 -10.55 -4.26
N TRP A 217 19.48 -9.24 -4.34
CA TRP A 217 19.38 -8.33 -3.20
C TRP A 217 17.98 -8.36 -2.58
N THR A 218 16.94 -8.39 -3.41
CA THR A 218 15.55 -8.51 -2.97
C THR A 218 15.32 -9.83 -2.22
N GLN A 219 15.82 -10.93 -2.77
CA GLN A 219 15.70 -12.25 -2.17
C GLN A 219 16.51 -12.36 -0.86
N TYR A 220 17.72 -11.81 -0.82
CA TYR A 220 18.54 -11.70 0.38
C TYR A 220 17.78 -10.98 1.48
N ARG A 221 17.19 -9.82 1.19
CA ARG A 221 16.43 -9.03 2.18
C ARG A 221 15.16 -9.75 2.67
N ALA A 222 14.50 -10.52 1.81
CA ALA A 222 13.36 -11.34 2.21
C ALA A 222 13.81 -12.46 3.16
N ASN A 223 14.86 -13.19 2.81
CA ASN A 223 15.41 -14.28 3.62
C ASN A 223 15.97 -13.80 4.95
N GLU A 224 16.77 -12.73 4.94
CA GLU A 224 17.31 -12.09 6.15
C GLU A 224 16.18 -11.74 7.13
N ARG A 225 15.09 -11.12 6.65
CA ARG A 225 13.95 -10.77 7.51
C ARG A 225 13.26 -12.00 8.08
N ALA A 226 13.00 -13.02 7.27
CA ALA A 226 12.34 -14.23 7.73
C ALA A 226 13.17 -14.96 8.80
N ILE A 227 14.49 -15.08 8.57
CA ILE A 227 15.42 -15.67 9.54
C ILE A 227 15.50 -14.80 10.80
N PHE A 228 15.67 -13.48 10.65
CA PHE A 228 15.76 -12.55 11.78
C PHE A 228 14.52 -12.61 12.67
N GLN A 229 13.31 -12.63 12.09
CA GLN A 229 12.06 -12.73 12.85
C GLN A 229 11.98 -14.05 13.63
N ARG A 230 12.28 -15.18 12.97
CA ARG A 230 12.28 -16.50 13.61
C ARG A 230 13.30 -16.60 14.73
N THR A 231 14.51 -16.09 14.51
CA THR A 231 15.58 -16.08 15.53
C THR A 231 15.24 -15.13 16.68
N ALA A 232 14.65 -13.96 16.41
CA ALA A 232 14.23 -13.03 17.44
C ALA A 232 13.11 -13.60 18.32
N GLU A 233 12.17 -14.34 17.73
CA GLU A 233 11.11 -15.04 18.47
C GLU A 233 11.69 -16.09 19.42
N ILE A 234 12.60 -16.94 18.93
CA ILE A 234 13.27 -17.96 19.76
C ILE A 234 14.13 -17.30 20.85
N HIS A 235 14.88 -16.25 20.52
CA HIS A 235 15.71 -15.50 21.47
C HIS A 235 14.88 -14.85 22.59
N ALA A 236 13.76 -14.22 22.22
CA ALA A 236 12.83 -13.62 23.19
C ALA A 236 12.22 -14.69 24.09
N LYS A 237 11.85 -15.85 23.54
CA LYS A 237 11.30 -16.99 24.28
C LYS A 237 12.31 -17.57 25.28
N TYR A 238 13.57 -17.72 24.87
CA TYR A 238 14.66 -18.15 25.76
C TYR A 238 14.83 -17.20 26.94
N ASN A 239 14.96 -15.91 26.66
CA ASN A 239 15.14 -14.90 27.70
C ASN A 239 13.93 -14.82 28.65
N ALA A 240 12.71 -14.93 28.12
CA ALA A 240 11.50 -14.99 28.94
C ALA A 240 11.47 -16.25 29.83
N ALA A 241 11.84 -17.42 29.28
CA ALA A 241 11.90 -18.67 30.04
C ALA A 241 12.94 -18.60 31.17
N ASP A 242 14.10 -17.99 30.93
CA ASP A 242 15.12 -17.80 31.97
C ASP A 242 14.65 -16.84 33.07
N CYS A 243 14.03 -15.70 32.72
CA CYS A 243 13.42 -14.79 33.68
C CYS A 243 12.35 -15.47 34.54
N VAL A 244 11.44 -16.24 33.93
CA VAL A 244 10.38 -16.98 34.63
C VAL A 244 10.98 -18.05 35.55
N LYS A 245 12.01 -18.77 35.08
CA LYS A 245 12.74 -19.76 35.89
C LYS A 245 13.43 -19.11 37.08
N ASN A 246 14.07 -17.95 36.90
CA ASN A 246 14.73 -17.22 37.99
C ASN A 246 13.72 -16.69 39.02
N PHE A 247 12.49 -16.38 38.61
CA PHE A 247 11.43 -15.92 39.50
C PHE A 247 10.73 -17.06 40.27
N PHE A 248 10.30 -18.12 39.58
CA PHE A 248 9.54 -19.23 40.18
C PHE A 248 10.41 -20.41 40.65
N GLY A 249 11.67 -20.47 40.27
CA GLY A 249 12.56 -21.63 40.46
C GLY A 249 12.40 -22.73 39.40
N PHE A 250 11.36 -22.65 38.55
CA PHE A 250 11.11 -23.57 37.45
C PHE A 250 10.41 -22.84 36.28
N VAL A 251 10.41 -23.47 35.11
CA VAL A 251 9.64 -23.00 33.95
C VAL A 251 8.88 -24.17 33.35
N ALA A 252 7.58 -23.99 33.10
CA ALA A 252 6.74 -24.97 32.43
C ALA A 252 6.83 -24.74 30.92
N LEU A 253 7.51 -25.65 30.21
CA LEU A 253 7.70 -25.62 28.76
C LEU A 253 7.21 -26.93 28.14
N GLU A 254 6.72 -26.85 26.90
CA GLU A 254 6.43 -28.02 26.08
C GLU A 254 7.74 -28.73 25.69
N ASN A 255 7.66 -30.02 25.34
CA ASN A 255 8.87 -30.80 25.02
C ASN A 255 9.63 -30.24 23.81
N GLU A 256 8.93 -29.81 22.77
CA GLU A 256 9.53 -29.17 21.58
C GLU A 256 10.27 -27.88 21.95
N GLU A 257 9.71 -27.08 22.86
CA GLU A 257 10.32 -25.84 23.32
C GLU A 257 11.59 -26.12 24.13
N LYS A 258 11.58 -27.15 24.98
CA LYS A 258 12.76 -27.56 25.74
C LYS A 258 13.92 -27.94 24.83
N GLU A 259 13.67 -28.69 23.76
CA GLU A 259 14.70 -29.07 22.80
C GLU A 259 15.28 -27.84 22.09
N VAL A 260 14.42 -26.95 21.58
CA VAL A 260 14.86 -25.71 20.93
C VAL A 260 15.66 -24.84 21.89
N LEU A 261 15.19 -24.65 23.12
CA LEU A 261 15.86 -23.80 24.11
C LEU A 261 17.16 -24.43 24.64
N ALA A 262 17.27 -25.76 24.68
CA ALA A 262 18.50 -26.45 25.04
C ALA A 262 19.64 -26.21 24.02
N THR A 263 19.30 -25.99 22.74
CA THR A 263 20.30 -25.60 21.73
C THR A 263 20.80 -24.17 21.88
N CYS A 264 20.13 -23.35 22.70
CA CYS A 264 20.46 -21.94 22.90
C CYS A 264 21.46 -21.69 24.04
N ASN A 265 22.27 -22.67 24.42
CA ASN A 265 23.28 -22.50 25.47
C ASN A 265 24.40 -21.54 25.02
N GLY A 266 24.72 -20.54 25.86
CA GLY A 266 25.77 -19.56 25.58
C GLY A 266 25.35 -18.40 24.66
N ILE A 267 24.05 -18.23 24.38
CA ILE A 267 23.58 -17.10 23.59
C ILE A 267 23.80 -15.76 24.32
N LYS A 268 23.91 -14.67 23.56
CA LYS A 268 23.93 -13.32 24.12
C LYS A 268 22.62 -13.05 24.86
N SER A 269 22.68 -12.93 26.20
CA SER A 269 21.51 -12.64 27.04
C SER A 269 20.98 -11.22 26.83
N VAL A 270 21.89 -10.26 26.65
CA VAL A 270 21.56 -8.84 26.48
C VAL A 270 22.13 -8.33 25.16
N ILE A 271 21.24 -7.77 24.33
CA ILE A 271 21.60 -7.03 23.12
C ILE A 271 21.36 -5.54 23.41
N PRO A 272 22.40 -4.72 23.58
CA PRO A 272 22.25 -3.31 23.91
C PRO A 272 21.41 -2.55 22.88
N ARG A 273 20.67 -1.51 23.32
CA ARG A 273 19.88 -0.63 22.43
C ARG A 273 20.71 -0.06 21.26
N LEU A 274 22.00 0.19 21.49
CA LEU A 274 22.90 0.69 20.46
C LEU A 274 23.07 -0.31 19.30
N GLU A 275 23.16 -1.61 19.58
CA GLU A 275 23.26 -2.66 18.55
C GLU A 275 21.97 -2.76 17.74
N TRP A 276 20.80 -2.73 18.40
CA TRP A 276 19.50 -2.63 17.75
C TRP A 276 19.43 -1.44 16.80
N ASN A 277 19.82 -0.24 17.29
CA ASN A 277 19.84 0.96 16.47
C ASN A 277 20.83 0.84 15.28
N ARG A 278 21.93 0.08 15.39
CA ARG A 278 22.91 -0.10 14.29
C ARG A 278 22.32 -0.91 13.14
N VAL A 279 21.53 -1.95 13.44
CA VAL A 279 20.92 -2.84 12.45
C VAL A 279 19.56 -2.35 11.91
N THR A 280 18.93 -1.38 12.57
CA THR A 280 17.68 -0.76 12.12
C THR A 280 17.92 0.45 11.20
N GLY A 281 16.96 0.69 10.30
CA GLY A 281 16.88 1.86 9.44
C GLY A 281 17.09 1.55 7.95
N VAL A 282 17.09 2.61 7.14
CA VAL A 282 17.27 2.51 5.69
C VAL A 282 18.67 1.97 5.35
N CYS A 283 18.71 0.96 4.48
CA CYS A 283 19.94 0.52 3.81
C CYS A 283 19.84 0.82 2.32
N LEU A 284 20.66 1.76 1.85
CA LEU A 284 20.93 1.91 0.43
C LEU A 284 22.06 0.95 0.06
N TYR A 285 21.95 0.33 -1.10
CA TYR A 285 23.04 -0.49 -1.64
C TYR A 285 24.33 0.34 -1.71
N ARG A 286 25.42 -0.23 -1.23
CA ARG A 286 26.78 0.33 -1.31
C ARG A 286 27.77 -0.82 -1.44
N GLU A 287 28.87 -0.55 -2.11
CA GLU A 287 30.03 -1.43 -2.08
C GLU A 287 31.12 -0.78 -1.21
N VAL A 288 31.77 -1.59 -0.39
CA VAL A 288 32.97 -1.20 0.36
C VAL A 288 34.07 -2.15 -0.10
N GLU A 289 35.10 -1.63 -0.75
CA GLU A 289 36.25 -2.44 -1.24
C GLU A 289 35.80 -3.64 -2.11
N ASN A 290 34.93 -3.40 -3.09
CA ASN A 290 34.29 -4.41 -3.94
C ASN A 290 33.43 -5.45 -3.19
N THR A 291 33.18 -5.25 -1.89
CA THR A 291 32.28 -6.09 -1.10
C THR A 291 30.89 -5.44 -1.05
N PRO A 292 29.85 -6.10 -1.57
CA PRO A 292 28.49 -5.56 -1.58
C PRO A 292 27.85 -5.59 -0.19
N LEU A 293 27.25 -4.46 0.21
CA LEU A 293 26.46 -4.34 1.43
C LEU A 293 24.97 -4.47 1.11
N TYR A 294 24.39 -5.61 1.46
CA TYR A 294 22.98 -5.90 1.18
C TYR A 294 22.02 -5.37 2.26
N SER A 295 22.50 -5.17 3.49
CA SER A 295 21.66 -4.71 4.58
C SER A 295 22.48 -4.02 5.67
N ARG A 296 21.78 -3.40 6.62
CA ARG A 296 22.39 -2.86 7.85
C ARG A 296 22.98 -3.95 8.73
N LEU A 297 22.34 -5.12 8.78
CA LEU A 297 22.82 -6.25 9.56
C LEU A 297 24.07 -6.86 8.93
N ASN A 298 24.09 -7.03 7.61
CA ASN A 298 25.27 -7.43 6.85
C ASN A 298 26.42 -6.44 7.02
N LYS A 299 26.13 -5.13 7.00
CA LYS A 299 27.12 -4.09 7.31
C LYS A 299 27.66 -4.24 8.73
N TRP A 300 26.78 -4.43 9.72
CA TRP A 300 27.21 -4.62 11.11
C TRP A 300 28.07 -5.87 11.28
N ASP A 301 27.72 -6.99 10.63
CA ASP A 301 28.48 -8.24 10.67
C ASP A 301 29.89 -8.08 10.10
N LEU A 302 30.02 -7.46 8.92
CA LEU A 302 31.32 -7.19 8.29
C LEU A 302 32.23 -6.38 9.21
N TYR A 303 31.75 -5.24 9.72
CA TYR A 303 32.56 -4.42 10.63
C TYR A 303 32.82 -5.09 11.99
N SER A 304 31.94 -5.96 12.46
CA SER A 304 32.17 -6.69 13.72
C SER A 304 33.25 -7.76 13.58
N LYS A 305 33.44 -8.30 12.37
CA LYS A 305 34.54 -9.23 12.07
C LYS A 305 35.86 -8.48 11.89
N ASP A 306 35.86 -7.39 11.13
CA ASP A 306 37.09 -6.64 10.83
C ASP A 306 37.69 -5.93 12.07
N PHE A 307 36.84 -5.49 13.00
CA PHE A 307 37.26 -4.81 14.23
C PHE A 307 37.15 -5.68 15.49
N GLY A 308 36.76 -6.95 15.34
CA GLY A 308 36.57 -7.90 16.45
C GLY A 308 37.79 -8.74 16.80
N ASP A 309 38.82 -8.77 15.96
CA ASP A 309 40.10 -9.45 16.18
C ASP A 309 41.21 -8.51 16.71
N CYS A 310 40.84 -7.48 17.50
CA CYS A 310 41.77 -6.61 18.23
C CYS A 310 41.52 -6.66 19.75
#